data_AF-A0A941E8B4-F1
#
_entry.id   AF-A0A941E8B4-F1
#
_cell.length_a   1.000
_cell.length_b   1.000
_cell.length_c   1.000
_cell.angle_alpha   90.00
_cell.angle_beta   90.00
_cell.angle_gamma   90.00
#
_symmetry.space_group_name_H-M   'P 1'
#
loop_
_entity.id
_entity.type
_entity.pdbx_description
1 polymer ?
#
loop_
_entity_poly.entity_id
_entity_poly.type
_entity_poly.pdbx_seq_one_letter_code
_entity_poly.pdbx_strand_id
1 'polypeptide(L)'
;MSGEESAIFKGLAGDADKALGDAGGALGRFTEKTAQTADETTDRLLSTESGNTAAFEEIKPQSAPAPVKGENPALQSKISNILEPKAEGAGTGAWEGENGLYLTSEENAAADRFLGRAKDAESNITPVVMDVKNSVPGAEAVGYPDFVLKSPESFKRKLATTLSEGPTRDLDSALADMKDSVRYTLKLPESGYTDGVNQTISKFQDAGFENVKFKNTWGSDAYKGINSFWRDPQTGHVFEMQFHTQDSFDAKMDTHELYEQARLPGVSPEQVQALQDQQNQIFGAIPRPPGATGIKLPETRK
;
A
#
# COMPACT_ATOMS: atom_id res chain seq x y z
N MET A 1 26.82 17.27 -58.60
CA MET A 1 26.27 16.02 -58.05
C MET A 1 26.11 16.22 -56.53
N SER A 2 25.07 16.92 -56.09
CA SER A 2 24.91 17.31 -54.67
C SER A 2 23.45 17.49 -54.25
N GLY A 3 22.52 16.74 -54.86
CA GLY A 3 21.08 16.92 -54.65
C GLY A 3 20.33 15.72 -54.06
N GLU A 4 20.84 14.50 -54.19
CA GLU A 4 20.03 13.29 -53.92
C GLU A 4 20.41 12.53 -52.63
N GLU A 5 21.59 12.75 -52.05
CA GLU A 5 22.00 12.03 -50.83
C GLU A 5 21.47 12.66 -49.53
N SER A 6 21.01 13.92 -49.56
CA SER A 6 20.51 14.62 -48.37
C SER A 6 19.05 14.28 -48.03
N ALA A 7 18.27 13.74 -48.97
CA ALA A 7 16.86 13.40 -48.77
C ALA A 7 16.67 12.01 -48.10
N ILE A 8 17.58 11.08 -48.34
CA ILE A 8 17.48 9.70 -47.84
C ILE A 8 17.81 9.62 -46.34
N PHE A 9 18.76 10.43 -45.86
CA PHE A 9 19.13 10.46 -44.43
C PHE A 9 18.11 11.19 -43.52
N LYS A 10 17.27 12.08 -44.07
CA LYS A 10 16.20 12.75 -43.32
C LYS A 10 14.93 11.89 -43.17
N GLY A 11 14.70 10.94 -44.07
CA GLY A 11 13.58 9.99 -43.98
C GLY A 11 13.78 8.94 -42.89
N LEU A 12 14.99 8.34 -42.81
CA LEU A 12 15.27 7.28 -41.82
C LEU A 12 15.28 7.76 -40.36
N ALA A 13 15.63 9.02 -40.10
CA ALA A 13 15.62 9.58 -38.74
C ALA A 13 14.19 9.84 -38.23
N GLY A 14 13.26 10.24 -39.10
CA GLY A 14 11.86 10.48 -38.74
C GLY A 14 11.08 9.19 -38.45
N ASP A 15 11.38 8.11 -39.17
CA ASP A 15 10.73 6.81 -38.98
C ASP A 15 11.26 6.08 -37.73
N ALA A 16 12.52 6.30 -37.34
CA ALA A 16 13.09 5.74 -36.11
C ALA A 16 12.54 6.41 -34.84
N ASP A 17 12.35 7.74 -34.84
CA ASP A 17 11.76 8.47 -33.71
C ASP A 17 10.28 8.13 -33.52
N LYS A 18 9.55 7.91 -34.62
CA LYS A 18 8.15 7.45 -34.57
C LYS A 18 8.03 6.01 -34.05
N ALA A 19 8.93 5.10 -34.47
CA ALA A 19 8.96 3.73 -33.97
C ALA A 19 9.37 3.64 -32.49
N LEU A 20 10.27 4.50 -32.01
CA LEU A 20 10.64 4.62 -30.60
C LEU A 20 9.51 5.23 -29.76
N GLY A 21 8.79 6.22 -30.28
CA GLY A 21 7.62 6.82 -29.64
C GLY A 21 6.44 5.84 -29.54
N ASP A 22 6.18 5.05 -30.58
CA ASP A 22 5.12 4.05 -30.60
C ASP A 22 5.45 2.83 -29.70
N ALA A 23 6.73 2.43 -29.62
CA ALA A 23 7.21 1.40 -28.69
C ALA A 23 7.19 1.88 -27.23
N GLY A 24 7.56 3.14 -26.96
CA GLY A 24 7.47 3.76 -25.64
C GLY A 24 6.03 3.93 -25.17
N GLY A 25 5.11 4.29 -26.07
CA GLY A 25 3.68 4.32 -25.79
C GLY A 25 3.06 2.94 -25.59
N ALA A 26 3.53 1.91 -26.29
CA ALA A 26 3.07 0.53 -26.11
C ALA A 26 3.62 -0.10 -24.81
N LEU A 27 4.87 0.18 -24.43
CA LEU A 27 5.45 -0.23 -23.13
C LEU A 27 4.78 0.50 -21.97
N GLY A 28 4.54 1.81 -22.08
CA GLY A 28 3.81 2.60 -21.08
C GLY A 28 2.38 2.11 -20.86
N ARG A 29 1.65 1.79 -21.93
CA ARG A 29 0.30 1.20 -21.85
C ARG A 29 0.29 -0.24 -21.33
N PHE A 30 1.39 -0.98 -21.49
CA PHE A 30 1.53 -2.34 -20.94
C PHE A 30 1.87 -2.29 -19.45
N THR A 31 2.74 -1.39 -19.00
CA THR A 31 3.06 -1.19 -17.57
C THR A 31 1.87 -0.62 -16.79
N GLU A 32 1.09 0.28 -17.39
CA GLU A 32 -0.10 0.88 -16.77
C GLU A 32 -1.25 -0.12 -16.65
N LYS A 33 -1.40 -1.02 -17.65
CA LYS A 33 -2.37 -2.13 -17.59
C LYS A 33 -1.94 -3.24 -16.62
N THR A 34 -0.64 -3.46 -16.43
CA THR A 34 -0.12 -4.44 -15.46
C THR A 34 -0.22 -3.92 -14.02
N ALA A 35 -0.01 -2.61 -13.80
CA ALA A 35 -0.20 -1.94 -12.51
C ALA A 35 -1.68 -1.91 -12.08
N GLN A 36 -2.62 -1.63 -13.01
CA GLN A 36 -4.06 -1.68 -12.72
C GLN A 36 -4.55 -3.09 -12.35
N THR A 37 -3.97 -4.14 -12.93
CA THR A 37 -4.36 -5.54 -12.60
C THR A 37 -3.76 -6.01 -11.27
N ALA A 38 -2.62 -5.45 -10.86
CA ALA A 38 -2.01 -5.70 -9.54
C ALA A 38 -2.75 -4.93 -8.41
N ASP A 39 -3.30 -3.75 -8.70
CA ASP A 39 -4.03 -2.92 -7.72
C ASP A 39 -5.42 -3.50 -7.36
N GLU A 40 -6.18 -4.00 -8.33
CA GLU A 40 -7.42 -4.75 -8.04
C GLU A 40 -7.15 -6.03 -7.24
N THR A 41 -5.97 -6.63 -7.43
CA THR A 41 -5.55 -7.83 -6.71
C THR A 41 -5.11 -7.50 -5.29
N THR A 42 -4.56 -6.31 -5.03
CA THR A 42 -4.13 -5.87 -3.70
C THR A 42 -5.32 -5.60 -2.79
N ASP A 43 -6.40 -4.96 -3.27
CA ASP A 43 -7.64 -4.80 -2.48
C ASP A 43 -8.39 -6.13 -2.31
N ARG A 44 -8.29 -7.05 -3.27
CA ARG A 44 -8.82 -8.42 -3.14
C ARG A 44 -8.00 -9.26 -2.16
N LEU A 45 -6.68 -9.16 -2.16
CA LEU A 45 -5.76 -9.83 -1.22
C LEU A 45 -5.90 -9.26 0.19
N LEU A 46 -6.18 -7.95 0.31
CA LEU A 46 -6.60 -7.30 1.54
C LEU A 46 -8.03 -7.69 1.98
N SER A 47 -8.73 -8.56 1.25
CA SER A 47 -10.08 -9.06 1.59
C SER A 47 -10.19 -10.58 1.74
N THR A 48 -9.17 -11.35 1.34
CA THR A 48 -9.18 -12.82 1.44
C THR A 48 -8.42 -13.28 2.68
N GLU A 49 -9.06 -13.33 3.83
CA GLU A 49 -8.50 -13.89 5.07
C GLU A 49 -9.14 -15.21 5.53
N SER A 50 -10.02 -15.88 4.76
CA SER A 50 -10.60 -17.18 5.19
C SER A 50 -10.71 -18.27 4.12
N GLY A 51 -9.87 -18.22 3.10
CA GLY A 51 -9.93 -19.17 2.01
C GLY A 51 -9.15 -20.47 2.14
N ASN A 52 -8.33 -20.70 3.19
CA ASN A 52 -7.31 -21.77 3.10
C ASN A 52 -7.14 -22.69 4.32
N THR A 53 -8.20 -22.93 5.08
CA THR A 53 -8.19 -23.93 6.17
C THR A 53 -8.41 -25.38 5.68
N ALA A 54 -8.27 -25.67 4.37
CA ALA A 54 -8.50 -27.02 3.83
C ALA A 54 -7.49 -27.49 2.76
N ALA A 55 -6.28 -26.91 2.70
CA ALA A 55 -5.26 -27.30 1.70
C ALA A 55 -3.91 -27.76 2.31
N PHE A 56 -3.89 -28.16 3.58
CA PHE A 56 -2.66 -28.57 4.28
C PHE A 56 -2.52 -30.07 4.56
N GLU A 57 -3.27 -30.93 3.86
CA GLU A 57 -2.91 -32.34 3.74
C GLU A 57 -2.49 -32.66 2.30
N GLU A 58 -1.26 -33.18 2.18
CA GLU A 58 -0.56 -33.66 0.98
C GLU A 58 0.09 -32.65 0.03
N ILE A 59 1.25 -32.09 0.41
CA ILE A 59 2.33 -31.86 -0.57
C ILE A 59 3.69 -32.26 0.05
N LYS A 60 4.24 -33.39 -0.42
CA LYS A 60 5.66 -33.75 -0.27
C LYS A 60 6.50 -33.05 -1.35
N PRO A 61 7.79 -32.77 -1.12
CA PRO A 61 8.56 -31.88 -1.99
C PRO A 61 8.93 -32.59 -3.30
N GLN A 62 8.53 -32.01 -4.43
CA GLN A 62 9.15 -32.29 -5.72
C GLN A 62 9.41 -31.01 -6.51
N SER A 63 10.55 -31.05 -7.20
CA SER A 63 11.20 -30.02 -8.00
C SER A 63 10.31 -29.34 -9.05
N ALA A 64 10.61 -28.05 -9.28
CA ALA A 64 9.90 -27.10 -10.14
C ALA A 64 9.63 -27.55 -11.59
N PRO A 65 8.51 -27.10 -12.19
CA PRO A 65 8.37 -27.04 -13.65
C PRO A 65 8.19 -25.61 -14.19
N ALA A 66 8.56 -25.44 -15.46
CA ALA A 66 8.54 -24.21 -16.27
C ALA A 66 7.12 -23.82 -16.76
N PRO A 67 6.89 -22.60 -17.33
CA PRO A 67 5.56 -22.04 -17.49
C PRO A 67 4.85 -22.51 -18.78
N VAL A 68 3.53 -22.68 -18.70
CA VAL A 68 2.65 -22.97 -19.85
C VAL A 68 1.61 -21.86 -20.01
N LYS A 69 1.49 -21.32 -21.24
CA LYS A 69 0.44 -20.38 -21.70
C LYS A 69 -0.81 -21.15 -22.18
N GLY A 70 -2.00 -20.59 -21.92
CA GLY A 70 -3.23 -20.91 -22.66
C GLY A 70 -4.52 -20.63 -21.89
N GLU A 71 -5.36 -19.74 -22.42
CA GLU A 71 -6.68 -19.35 -21.88
C GLU A 71 -7.74 -20.46 -22.07
N ASN A 72 -8.62 -20.68 -21.09
CA ASN A 72 -9.75 -21.60 -21.19
C ASN A 72 -11.11 -20.85 -21.03
N PRO A 73 -11.98 -20.80 -22.07
CA PRO A 73 -13.23 -20.03 -22.11
C PRO A 73 -14.35 -20.46 -21.14
N ALA A 74 -14.19 -21.54 -20.36
CA ALA A 74 -15.22 -22.06 -19.46
C ALA A 74 -15.41 -21.27 -18.15
N LEU A 75 -14.55 -20.28 -17.85
CA LEU A 75 -14.68 -19.42 -16.66
C LEU A 75 -15.69 -18.28 -16.84
N GLN A 76 -16.01 -17.87 -18.07
CA GLN A 76 -16.87 -16.69 -18.30
C GLN A 76 -18.35 -16.95 -17.99
N SER A 77 -18.83 -18.19 -18.10
CA SER A 77 -20.25 -18.51 -17.82
C SER A 77 -20.56 -18.64 -16.33
N LYS A 78 -19.54 -18.73 -15.45
CA LYS A 78 -19.73 -18.73 -13.99
C LYS A 78 -19.75 -17.34 -13.35
N ILE A 79 -19.23 -16.33 -14.06
CA ILE A 79 -19.18 -14.94 -13.57
C ILE A 79 -20.54 -14.24 -13.69
N SER A 80 -21.38 -14.62 -14.66
CA SER A 80 -22.69 -13.98 -14.89
C SER A 80 -23.77 -14.27 -13.83
N ASN A 81 -23.56 -15.21 -12.90
CA ASN A 81 -24.52 -15.50 -11.83
C ASN A 81 -24.18 -14.82 -10.48
N ILE A 82 -23.17 -13.95 -10.42
CA ILE A 82 -22.73 -13.27 -9.18
C ILE A 82 -23.09 -11.77 -9.20
N LEU A 83 -23.99 -11.34 -10.08
CA LEU A 83 -24.45 -9.96 -10.14
C LEU A 83 -25.97 -9.91 -10.31
N GLU A 84 -26.70 -9.95 -9.20
CA GLU A 84 -27.89 -9.12 -8.98
C GLU A 84 -28.22 -9.05 -7.46
N PRO A 85 -28.77 -7.90 -7.00
CA PRO A 85 -28.74 -7.53 -5.59
C PRO A 85 -29.91 -8.13 -4.83
N LYS A 86 -29.65 -8.62 -3.62
CA LYS A 86 -30.73 -8.88 -2.65
C LYS A 86 -30.73 -7.77 -1.60
N ALA A 87 -31.60 -6.80 -1.80
CA ALA A 87 -31.92 -5.82 -0.79
C ALA A 87 -32.85 -6.42 0.28
N GLU A 88 -32.65 -5.93 1.50
CA GLU A 88 -33.51 -5.93 2.69
C GLU A 88 -33.58 -7.16 3.60
N GLY A 89 -32.92 -7.00 4.76
CA GLY A 89 -33.39 -7.48 6.06
C GLY A 89 -32.93 -6.47 7.11
N ALA A 90 -33.81 -6.02 7.99
CA ALA A 90 -33.48 -5.17 9.13
C ALA A 90 -32.49 -5.90 10.06
N GLY A 91 -31.20 -5.79 9.74
CA GLY A 91 -30.13 -6.47 10.44
C GLY A 91 -29.93 -5.89 11.83
N THR A 92 -29.39 -6.70 12.74
CA THR A 92 -29.07 -6.34 14.12
C THR A 92 -28.10 -5.14 14.23
N GLY A 93 -27.51 -4.67 13.13
CA GLY A 93 -26.48 -3.63 13.11
C GLY A 93 -25.07 -4.16 13.41
N ALA A 94 -24.94 -5.46 13.70
CA ALA A 94 -23.65 -6.13 13.89
C ALA A 94 -22.93 -6.35 12.54
N TRP A 95 -21.62 -6.57 12.59
CA TRP A 95 -20.81 -6.97 11.43
C TRP A 95 -20.22 -8.34 11.68
N GLU A 96 -20.30 -9.21 10.68
CA GLU A 96 -19.70 -10.54 10.66
C GLU A 96 -18.64 -10.56 9.57
N GLY A 97 -17.42 -10.88 9.97
CA GLY A 97 -16.30 -11.09 9.09
C GLY A 97 -16.00 -12.56 8.91
N GLU A 98 -14.95 -12.80 8.15
CA GLU A 98 -14.47 -14.15 7.93
C GLU A 98 -13.80 -14.74 9.21
N ASN A 99 -13.55 -16.05 9.25
CA ASN A 99 -13.00 -16.79 10.42
C ASN A 99 -13.74 -16.58 11.76
N GLY A 100 -15.02 -16.20 11.73
CA GLY A 100 -15.78 -15.93 12.95
C GLY A 100 -15.42 -14.61 13.64
N LEU A 101 -14.70 -13.72 12.95
CA LEU A 101 -14.55 -12.34 13.39
C LEU A 101 -15.92 -11.66 13.43
N TYR A 102 -16.17 -10.89 14.47
CA TYR A 102 -17.41 -10.15 14.60
C TYR A 102 -17.21 -8.83 15.34
N LEU A 103 -18.08 -7.88 15.02
CA LEU A 103 -18.33 -6.67 15.79
C LEU A 103 -19.79 -6.69 16.23
N THR A 104 -20.01 -6.45 17.51
CA THR A 104 -21.35 -6.15 18.02
C THR A 104 -21.92 -4.91 17.31
N SER A 105 -23.23 -4.69 17.41
CA SER A 105 -23.87 -3.54 16.78
C SER A 105 -23.29 -2.20 17.26
N GLU A 106 -22.89 -2.11 18.52
CA GLU A 106 -22.26 -0.92 19.09
C GLU A 106 -20.84 -0.72 18.53
N GLU A 107 -20.03 -1.78 18.50
CA GLU A 107 -18.67 -1.77 17.95
C GLU A 107 -18.68 -1.42 16.45
N ASN A 108 -19.61 -2.00 15.68
CA ASN A 108 -19.77 -1.72 14.25
C ASN A 108 -20.21 -0.27 14.00
N ALA A 109 -21.17 0.25 14.78
CA ALA A 109 -21.56 1.64 14.69
C ALA A 109 -20.42 2.59 15.09
N ALA A 110 -19.57 2.21 16.04
CA ALA A 110 -18.37 2.98 16.39
C ALA A 110 -17.33 2.98 15.26
N ALA A 111 -17.15 1.84 14.57
CA ALA A 111 -16.31 1.73 13.38
C ALA A 111 -16.80 2.65 12.25
N ASP A 112 -18.11 2.64 11.96
CA ASP A 112 -18.70 3.51 10.94
C ASP A 112 -18.55 5.00 11.29
N ARG A 113 -18.75 5.37 12.56
CA ARG A 113 -18.48 6.74 13.05
C ARG A 113 -17.01 7.13 12.90
N PHE A 114 -16.10 6.19 13.16
CA PHE A 114 -14.66 6.43 13.00
C PHE A 114 -14.29 6.65 11.53
N LEU A 115 -14.78 5.82 10.62
CA LEU A 115 -14.55 5.96 9.18
C LEU A 115 -15.14 7.27 8.63
N GLY A 116 -16.30 7.71 9.13
CA GLY A 116 -16.85 9.03 8.83
C GLY A 116 -15.89 10.16 9.21
N ARG A 117 -15.37 10.15 10.44
CA ARG A 117 -14.37 11.14 10.89
C ARG A 117 -13.07 11.06 10.09
N ALA A 118 -12.62 9.86 9.72
CA ALA A 118 -11.43 9.68 8.89
C ALA A 118 -11.60 10.33 7.50
N LYS A 119 -12.77 10.17 6.88
CA LYS A 119 -13.12 10.83 5.62
C LYS A 119 -13.19 12.35 5.74
N ASP A 120 -13.81 12.85 6.81
CA ASP A 120 -13.87 14.30 7.06
C ASP A 120 -12.47 14.89 7.31
N ALA A 121 -11.61 14.17 8.04
CA ALA A 121 -10.23 14.56 8.26
C ALA A 121 -9.39 14.52 6.98
N GLU A 122 -9.56 13.50 6.13
CA GLU A 122 -8.89 13.39 4.83
C GLU A 122 -9.12 14.64 3.98
N SER A 123 -10.34 15.20 3.98
CA SER A 123 -10.65 16.42 3.23
C SER A 123 -9.85 17.65 3.69
N ASN A 124 -9.37 17.67 4.95
CA ASN A 124 -8.48 18.71 5.47
C ASN A 124 -7.00 18.37 5.26
N ILE A 125 -6.64 17.09 5.31
CA ILE A 125 -5.26 16.61 5.25
C ILE A 125 -4.74 16.54 3.80
N THR A 126 -5.53 16.02 2.87
CA THR A 126 -5.14 15.83 1.46
C THR A 126 -4.61 17.11 0.82
N PRO A 127 -5.27 18.28 0.95
CA PRO A 127 -4.76 19.53 0.37
C PRO A 127 -3.35 19.88 0.86
N VAL A 128 -3.07 19.68 2.15
CA VAL A 128 -1.75 19.93 2.73
C VAL A 128 -0.74 18.93 2.19
N VAL A 129 -1.07 17.63 2.18
CA VAL A 129 -0.18 16.60 1.64
C VAL A 129 0.16 16.85 0.17
N MET A 130 -0.82 17.24 -0.64
CA MET A 130 -0.62 17.51 -2.06
C MET A 130 0.18 18.80 -2.30
N ASP A 131 -0.01 19.85 -1.51
CA ASP A 131 0.85 21.04 -1.56
C ASP A 131 2.31 20.68 -1.24
N VAL A 132 2.52 19.88 -0.18
CA VAL A 132 3.85 19.41 0.19
C VAL A 132 4.47 18.58 -0.93
N LYS A 133 3.76 17.58 -1.45
CA LYS A 133 4.18 16.77 -2.60
C LYS A 133 4.61 17.67 -3.77
N ASN A 134 3.81 18.67 -4.13
CA ASN A 134 4.10 19.54 -5.27
C ASN A 134 5.29 20.47 -5.04
N SER A 135 5.63 20.74 -3.78
CA SER A 135 6.80 21.54 -3.41
C SER A 135 8.12 20.75 -3.31
N VAL A 136 8.05 19.42 -3.33
CA VAL A 136 9.21 18.52 -3.24
C VAL A 136 9.58 18.01 -4.65
N PRO A 137 10.76 18.35 -5.18
CA PRO A 137 11.15 17.93 -6.53
C PRO A 137 11.14 16.41 -6.72
N GLY A 138 10.42 15.94 -7.75
CA GLY A 138 10.34 14.52 -8.11
C GLY A 138 9.47 13.67 -7.19
N ALA A 139 8.81 14.25 -6.19
CA ALA A 139 7.89 13.50 -5.34
C ALA A 139 6.63 13.05 -6.11
N GLU A 140 6.23 11.81 -5.88
CA GLU A 140 5.01 11.20 -6.41
C GLU A 140 4.17 10.67 -5.26
N ALA A 141 2.87 10.96 -5.27
CA ALA A 141 1.91 10.33 -4.36
C ALA A 141 1.40 9.05 -5.02
N VAL A 142 1.78 7.90 -4.49
CA VAL A 142 1.41 6.59 -5.05
C VAL A 142 0.17 6.06 -4.35
N GLY A 143 -0.76 5.51 -5.13
CA GLY A 143 -2.06 5.02 -4.66
C GLY A 143 -3.07 6.13 -4.33
N TYR A 144 -2.75 7.39 -4.59
CA TYR A 144 -3.73 8.47 -4.49
C TYR A 144 -4.60 8.54 -5.77
N PRO A 145 -5.93 8.76 -5.66
CA PRO A 145 -6.71 8.90 -4.43
C PRO A 145 -7.23 7.57 -3.86
N ASP A 146 -7.15 6.48 -4.61
CA ASP A 146 -7.92 5.24 -4.35
C ASP A 146 -7.57 4.55 -3.03
N PHE A 147 -6.33 4.66 -2.57
CA PHE A 147 -5.80 3.98 -1.38
C PHE A 147 -5.53 4.93 -0.20
N VAL A 148 -6.06 6.16 -0.24
CA VAL A 148 -5.91 7.12 0.88
C VAL A 148 -6.72 6.68 2.09
N LEU A 149 -7.96 6.28 1.85
CA LEU A 149 -8.89 5.85 2.88
C LEU A 149 -8.90 4.33 2.96
N LYS A 150 -8.78 3.81 4.18
CA LYS A 150 -8.94 2.37 4.41
C LYS A 150 -10.38 1.96 4.07
N SER A 151 -10.55 0.87 3.33
CA SER A 151 -11.88 0.34 3.04
C SER A 151 -12.64 0.00 4.33
N PRO A 152 -13.98 0.17 4.37
CA PRO A 152 -14.77 -0.17 5.55
C PRO A 152 -14.60 -1.61 6.00
N GLU A 153 -14.51 -2.53 5.04
CA GLU A 153 -14.37 -3.96 5.31
C GLU A 153 -13.02 -4.29 5.96
N SER A 154 -11.90 -3.82 5.39
CA SER A 154 -10.57 -4.02 5.97
C SER A 154 -10.42 -3.30 7.31
N PHE A 155 -11.11 -2.17 7.52
CA PHE A 155 -11.14 -1.49 8.81
C PHE A 155 -11.85 -2.33 9.87
N LYS A 156 -13.07 -2.80 9.59
CA LYS A 156 -13.89 -3.58 10.53
C LYS A 156 -13.22 -4.90 10.88
N ARG A 157 -12.61 -5.56 9.89
CA ARG A 157 -11.83 -6.77 10.11
C ARG A 157 -10.65 -6.53 11.06
N LYS A 158 -9.83 -5.52 10.80
CA LYS A 158 -8.70 -5.17 11.68
C LYS A 158 -9.16 -4.79 13.10
N LEU A 159 -10.27 -4.04 13.22
CA LEU A 159 -10.85 -3.72 14.52
C LEU A 159 -11.29 -4.99 15.27
N ALA A 160 -12.01 -5.89 14.59
CA ALA A 160 -12.48 -7.15 15.17
C ALA A 160 -11.31 -8.04 15.61
N THR A 161 -10.26 -8.15 14.80
CA THR A 161 -9.02 -8.87 15.14
C THR A 161 -8.38 -8.28 16.39
N THR A 162 -8.16 -6.95 16.41
CA THR A 162 -7.57 -6.24 17.56
C THR A 162 -8.37 -6.46 18.84
N LEU A 163 -9.70 -6.42 18.76
CA LEU A 163 -10.58 -6.71 19.89
C LEU A 163 -10.49 -8.16 20.35
N SER A 164 -10.37 -9.11 19.42
CA SER A 164 -10.30 -10.54 19.73
C SER A 164 -8.97 -10.96 20.38
N GLU A 165 -7.87 -10.31 20.03
CA GLU A 165 -6.53 -10.57 20.58
C GLU A 165 -6.30 -9.87 21.92
N GLY A 166 -7.01 -8.77 22.17
CA GLY A 166 -6.92 -8.01 23.40
C GLY A 166 -7.50 -8.75 24.62
N PRO A 167 -6.94 -8.55 25.83
CA PRO A 167 -7.42 -9.25 27.03
C PRO A 167 -8.85 -8.85 27.44
N THR A 168 -9.35 -7.68 27.01
CA THR A 168 -10.62 -7.12 27.49
C THR A 168 -11.52 -6.48 26.41
N ARG A 169 -11.44 -6.87 25.12
CA ARG A 169 -12.25 -6.26 24.02
C ARG A 169 -12.45 -4.75 24.16
N ASP A 170 -11.38 -4.02 24.48
CA ASP A 170 -11.43 -2.58 24.76
C ASP A 170 -11.56 -1.80 23.44
N LEU A 171 -12.77 -1.31 23.17
CA LEU A 171 -13.10 -0.60 21.94
C LEU A 171 -12.36 0.74 21.79
N ASP A 172 -12.21 1.50 22.87
CA ASP A 172 -11.57 2.82 22.79
C ASP A 172 -10.08 2.67 22.51
N SER A 173 -9.43 1.71 23.19
CA SER A 173 -8.02 1.37 22.94
C SER A 173 -7.81 0.83 21.52
N ALA A 174 -8.67 -0.08 21.07
CA ALA A 174 -8.58 -0.65 19.73
C ALA A 174 -8.74 0.42 18.64
N LEU A 175 -9.72 1.33 18.78
CA LEU A 175 -9.92 2.46 17.85
C LEU A 175 -8.75 3.45 17.88
N ALA A 176 -8.14 3.71 19.04
CA ALA A 176 -6.98 4.59 19.15
C ALA A 176 -5.74 4.04 18.41
N ASP A 177 -5.69 2.73 18.17
CA ASP A 177 -4.64 2.08 17.37
C ASP A 177 -4.93 2.00 15.87
N MET A 178 -6.11 2.43 15.42
CA MET A 178 -6.50 2.52 14.00
C MET A 178 -5.92 3.75 13.29
N LYS A 179 -4.60 3.93 13.42
CA LYS A 179 -3.83 5.09 12.94
C LYS A 179 -3.61 5.12 11.41
N ASP A 180 -4.04 4.08 10.70
CA ASP A 180 -3.88 3.91 9.26
C ASP A 180 -5.20 4.00 8.47
N SER A 181 -6.19 4.67 9.03
CA SER A 181 -7.46 4.94 8.36
C SER A 181 -7.35 5.99 7.24
N VAL A 182 -6.39 6.91 7.39
CA VAL A 182 -5.94 7.85 6.35
C VAL A 182 -4.45 7.63 6.16
N ARG A 183 -4.02 7.26 4.95
CA ARG A 183 -2.61 6.97 4.63
C ARG A 183 -2.21 7.59 3.30
N TYR A 184 -1.01 8.15 3.28
CA TYR A 184 -0.36 8.59 2.05
C TYR A 184 0.99 7.89 1.90
N THR A 185 1.38 7.65 0.65
CA THR A 185 2.71 7.16 0.31
C THR A 185 3.36 8.14 -0.66
N LEU A 186 4.46 8.76 -0.22
CA LEU A 186 5.33 9.57 -1.08
C LEU A 186 6.52 8.74 -1.54
N LYS A 187 6.63 8.62 -2.86
CA LYS A 187 7.80 8.07 -3.53
C LYS A 187 8.70 9.21 -3.99
N LEU A 188 9.98 9.12 -3.68
CA LEU A 188 10.99 10.15 -3.93
C LEU A 188 12.15 9.55 -4.75
N PRO A 189 12.80 10.34 -5.63
CA PRO A 189 14.03 9.91 -6.29
C PRO A 189 15.12 9.64 -5.26
N GLU A 190 15.96 8.62 -5.47
CA GLU A 190 17.02 8.24 -4.54
C GLU A 190 17.96 9.42 -4.21
N SER A 191 18.36 10.19 -5.23
CA SER A 191 19.26 11.34 -5.06
C SER A 191 18.66 12.49 -4.25
N GLY A 192 17.33 12.62 -4.23
CA GLY A 192 16.59 13.67 -3.53
C GLY A 192 15.86 13.19 -2.28
N TYR A 193 15.97 11.90 -1.93
CA TYR A 193 15.16 11.27 -0.89
C TYR A 193 15.28 12.00 0.45
N THR A 194 16.50 12.19 0.94
CA THR A 194 16.75 12.77 2.26
C THR A 194 16.23 14.21 2.37
N ASP A 195 16.49 15.03 1.36
CA ASP A 195 16.02 16.42 1.34
C ASP A 195 14.50 16.48 1.22
N GLY A 196 13.89 15.65 0.37
CA GLY A 196 12.45 15.59 0.21
C GLY A 196 11.70 15.14 1.46
N VAL A 197 12.23 14.16 2.20
CA VAL A 197 11.66 13.75 3.50
C VAL A 197 11.79 14.88 4.53
N ASN A 198 12.97 15.50 4.64
CA ASN A 198 13.16 16.61 5.59
C ASN A 198 12.28 17.82 5.28
N GLN A 199 12.12 18.15 3.99
CA GLN A 199 11.22 19.22 3.55
C GLN A 199 9.76 18.88 3.87
N THR A 200 9.35 17.63 3.69
CA THR A 200 8.00 17.16 4.06
C THR A 200 7.76 17.30 5.56
N ILE A 201 8.70 16.82 6.38
CA ILE A 201 8.65 16.95 7.84
C ILE A 201 8.51 18.42 8.25
N SER A 202 9.36 19.31 7.72
CA SER A 202 9.30 20.75 8.03
C SER A 202 7.95 21.35 7.67
N LYS A 203 7.44 21.07 6.46
CA LYS A 203 6.16 21.64 6.01
C LYS A 203 4.96 21.12 6.80
N PHE A 204 5.00 19.86 7.24
CA PHE A 204 3.97 19.33 8.16
C PHE A 204 4.01 20.05 9.50
N GLN A 205 5.19 20.28 10.06
CA GLN A 205 5.34 21.05 11.30
C GLN A 205 4.89 22.50 11.13
N ASP A 206 5.23 23.15 10.02
CA ASP A 206 4.80 24.52 9.70
C ASP A 206 3.28 24.63 9.50
N ALA A 207 2.64 23.57 8.99
CA ALA A 207 1.19 23.44 8.90
C ALA A 207 0.51 23.09 10.24
N GLY A 208 1.28 22.91 11.32
CA GLY A 208 0.78 22.60 12.65
C GLY A 208 0.50 21.11 12.90
N PHE A 209 0.88 20.21 11.99
CA PHE A 209 0.79 18.78 12.24
C PHE A 209 1.79 18.34 13.33
N GLU A 210 1.28 17.66 14.35
CA GLU A 210 2.10 17.12 15.43
C GLU A 210 2.55 15.69 15.09
N ASN A 211 3.84 15.39 15.19
CA ASN A 211 4.29 14.01 15.03
C ASN A 211 3.89 13.15 16.23
N VAL A 212 3.19 12.05 15.98
CA VAL A 212 2.79 11.05 16.97
C VAL A 212 3.80 9.91 17.06
N LYS A 213 4.34 9.50 15.90
CA LYS A 213 5.31 8.41 15.79
C LYS A 213 6.16 8.59 14.54
N PHE A 214 7.43 8.22 14.62
CA PHE A 214 8.35 8.23 13.49
C PHE A 214 9.25 7.01 13.55
N LYS A 215 9.24 6.20 12.49
CA LYS A 215 10.03 4.98 12.37
C LYS A 215 10.83 5.03 11.08
N ASN A 216 12.15 5.14 11.22
CA ASN A 216 13.10 5.07 10.11
C ASN A 216 13.76 3.69 10.10
N THR A 217 13.61 2.93 9.01
CA THR A 217 14.13 1.57 8.89
C THR A 217 15.24 1.43 7.85
N TRP A 218 15.75 2.52 7.29
CA TRP A 218 16.87 2.49 6.33
C TRP A 218 18.16 1.89 6.90
N GLY A 219 18.28 1.83 8.23
CA GLY A 219 19.41 1.22 8.93
C GLY A 219 19.31 -0.28 9.18
N SER A 220 18.16 -0.92 8.90
CA SER A 220 17.96 -2.36 9.09
C SER A 220 18.00 -3.12 7.77
N ASP A 221 18.30 -4.42 7.79
CA ASP A 221 18.24 -5.28 6.59
C ASP A 221 16.81 -5.68 6.19
N ALA A 222 15.84 -5.41 7.06
CA ALA A 222 14.41 -5.56 6.80
C ALA A 222 13.87 -4.40 5.96
N TYR A 223 12.54 -4.30 5.90
CA TYR A 223 11.76 -3.23 5.25
C TYR A 223 12.49 -1.89 5.13
N LYS A 224 12.55 -1.34 3.93
CA LYS A 224 13.26 -0.08 3.62
C LYS A 224 12.27 1.06 3.39
N GLY A 225 12.29 2.03 4.29
CA GLY A 225 11.43 3.21 4.19
C GLY A 225 11.34 3.98 5.50
N ILE A 226 10.46 4.97 5.53
CA ILE A 226 10.09 5.70 6.74
C ILE A 226 8.57 5.68 6.87
N ASN A 227 8.08 5.27 8.03
CA ASN A 227 6.67 5.39 8.40
C ASN A 227 6.55 6.44 9.49
N SER A 228 5.72 7.45 9.24
CA SER A 228 5.48 8.55 10.16
C SER A 228 3.99 8.74 10.37
N PHE A 229 3.61 9.15 11.58
CA PHE A 229 2.22 9.36 11.97
C PHE A 229 2.08 10.78 12.48
N TRP A 230 1.07 11.47 11.97
CA TRP A 230 0.89 12.90 12.17
C TRP A 230 -0.55 13.19 12.61
N ARG A 231 -0.70 14.03 13.64
CA ARG A 231 -1.99 14.47 14.13
C ARG A 231 -2.37 15.77 13.43
N ASP A 232 -3.53 15.77 12.78
CA ASP A 232 -4.14 16.98 12.23
C ASP A 232 -4.58 17.93 13.36
N PRO A 233 -4.14 19.20 13.40
CA PRO A 233 -4.54 20.14 14.44
C PRO A 233 -6.02 20.52 14.36
N GLN A 234 -6.67 20.37 13.20
CA GLN A 234 -8.07 20.75 13.03
C GLN A 234 -9.02 19.70 13.59
N THR A 235 -8.80 18.43 13.26
CA THR A 235 -9.69 17.32 13.64
C THR A 235 -9.15 16.46 14.79
N GLY A 236 -7.86 16.56 15.10
CA GLY A 236 -7.17 15.65 16.03
C GLY A 236 -6.94 14.24 15.47
N HIS A 237 -7.37 13.97 14.24
CA HIS A 237 -7.23 12.67 13.58
C HIS A 237 -5.76 12.39 13.26
N VAL A 238 -5.34 11.14 13.40
CA VAL A 238 -3.98 10.71 13.08
C VAL A 238 -3.97 10.07 11.70
N PHE A 239 -3.07 10.52 10.83
CA PHE A 239 -2.82 9.91 9.52
C PHE A 239 -1.40 9.38 9.42
N GLU A 240 -1.21 8.39 8.54
CA GLU A 240 0.10 7.83 8.22
C GLU A 240 0.68 8.49 6.95
N MET A 241 1.96 8.85 6.99
CA MET A 241 2.76 9.23 5.84
C MET A 241 3.94 8.27 5.70
N GLN A 242 4.00 7.58 4.57
CA GLN A 242 5.06 6.64 4.20
C GLN A 242 5.99 7.26 3.16
N PHE A 243 7.30 7.04 3.31
CA PHE A 243 8.30 7.52 2.38
C PHE A 243 9.14 6.38 1.80
N HIS A 244 9.18 6.31 0.48
CA HIS A 244 9.89 5.27 -0.27
C HIS A 244 10.73 5.85 -1.42
N THR A 245 11.79 5.17 -1.82
CA THR A 245 12.27 5.20 -3.20
C THR A 245 11.46 4.23 -4.07
N GLN A 246 11.59 4.32 -5.39
CA GLN A 246 11.00 3.35 -6.32
C GLN A 246 11.34 1.91 -5.93
N ASP A 247 12.63 1.57 -5.86
CA ASP A 247 13.08 0.21 -5.51
C ASP A 247 12.54 -0.27 -4.16
N SER A 248 12.48 0.61 -3.16
CA SER A 248 11.95 0.23 -1.84
C SER A 248 10.44 0.03 -1.82
N PHE A 249 9.70 0.74 -2.68
CA PHE A 249 8.26 0.57 -2.84
C PHE A 249 7.96 -0.72 -3.60
N ASP A 250 8.69 -0.99 -4.68
CA ASP A 250 8.53 -2.23 -5.45
C ASP A 250 8.85 -3.45 -4.58
N ALA A 251 9.94 -3.39 -3.81
CA ALA A 251 10.26 -4.42 -2.83
C ALA A 251 9.15 -4.61 -1.77
N LYS A 252 8.48 -3.53 -1.33
CA LYS A 252 7.31 -3.63 -0.44
C LYS A 252 6.15 -4.36 -1.12
N MET A 253 5.87 -4.07 -2.39
CA MET A 253 4.80 -4.74 -3.12
C MET A 253 5.12 -6.22 -3.34
N ASP A 254 6.35 -6.53 -3.76
CA ASP A 254 6.81 -7.91 -4.01
C ASP A 254 6.83 -8.76 -2.74
N THR A 255 7.09 -8.14 -1.57
CA THR A 255 7.15 -8.84 -0.28
C THR A 255 5.82 -8.88 0.45
N HIS A 256 4.77 -8.22 -0.04
CA HIS A 256 3.52 -8.06 0.69
C HIS A 256 2.86 -9.41 1.02
N GLU A 257 2.81 -10.34 0.08
CA GLU A 257 2.24 -11.67 0.32
C GLU A 257 3.04 -12.46 1.37
N LEU A 258 4.37 -12.39 1.35
CA LEU A 258 5.23 -13.04 2.34
C LEU A 258 5.00 -12.46 3.74
N TYR A 259 4.83 -11.14 3.80
CA TYR A 259 4.53 -10.40 5.02
C TYR A 259 3.19 -10.83 5.62
N GLU A 260 2.14 -10.99 4.79
CA GLU A 260 0.82 -11.45 5.21
C GLU A 260 0.82 -12.92 5.65
N GLN A 261 1.53 -13.78 4.93
CA GLN A 261 1.69 -15.19 5.33
C GLN A 261 2.38 -15.33 6.70
N ALA A 262 3.41 -14.53 6.98
CA ALA A 262 4.20 -14.63 8.21
C ALA A 262 3.43 -14.25 9.49
N ARG A 263 2.24 -13.67 9.35
CA ARG A 263 1.40 -13.18 10.45
C ARG A 263 0.08 -13.93 10.58
N LEU A 264 -0.17 -14.92 9.72
CA LEU A 264 -1.31 -15.80 9.86
C LEU A 264 -1.17 -16.64 11.16
N PRO A 265 -2.27 -16.85 11.90
CA PRO A 265 -2.26 -17.73 13.06
C PRO A 265 -1.94 -19.17 12.62
N GLY A 266 -1.18 -19.89 13.45
CA GLY A 266 -0.84 -21.30 13.21
C GLY A 266 0.39 -21.53 12.33
N VAL A 267 1.02 -20.49 11.80
CA VAL A 267 2.32 -20.59 11.10
C VAL A 267 3.42 -20.86 12.14
N SER A 268 4.26 -21.87 11.88
CA SER A 268 5.31 -22.27 12.83
C SER A 268 6.40 -21.19 12.94
N PRO A 269 7.10 -21.07 14.07
CA PRO A 269 8.21 -20.13 14.20
C PRO A 269 9.29 -20.29 13.12
N GLU A 270 9.58 -21.52 12.68
CA GLU A 270 10.53 -21.79 11.61
C GLU A 270 10.04 -21.28 10.25
N GLN A 271 8.75 -21.43 9.96
CA GLN A 271 8.14 -20.89 8.74
C GLN A 271 8.13 -19.36 8.75
N VAL A 272 7.79 -18.74 9.89
CA VAL A 272 7.87 -17.29 10.07
C VAL A 272 9.30 -16.80 9.82
N GLN A 273 10.31 -17.48 10.37
CA GLN A 273 11.71 -17.11 10.15
C GLN A 273 12.11 -17.24 8.68
N ALA A 274 11.73 -18.31 8.00
CA ALA A 274 12.04 -18.48 6.57
C ALA A 274 11.40 -17.38 5.69
N LEU A 275 10.15 -17.02 5.97
CA LEU A 275 9.46 -15.91 5.31
C LEU A 275 10.13 -14.56 5.60
N GLN A 276 10.61 -14.35 6.83
CA GLN A 276 11.36 -13.15 7.19
C GLN A 276 12.73 -13.08 6.49
N ASP A 277 13.45 -14.20 6.40
CA ASP A 277 14.74 -14.26 5.72
C ASP A 277 14.59 -13.95 4.23
N GLN A 278 13.54 -14.45 3.58
CA GLN A 278 13.24 -14.13 2.19
C GLN A 278 12.93 -12.63 2.00
N GLN A 279 12.14 -12.03 2.90
CA GLN A 279 11.87 -10.60 2.88
C GLN A 279 13.15 -9.78 3.08
N ASN A 280 13.98 -10.15 4.06
CA ASN A 280 15.24 -9.48 4.34
C ASN A 280 16.23 -9.59 3.18
N GLN A 281 16.23 -10.71 2.45
CA GLN A 281 17.05 -10.86 1.25
C GLN A 281 16.64 -9.87 0.15
N ILE A 282 15.32 -9.69 -0.07
CA ILE A 282 14.79 -8.74 -1.05
C ILE A 282 15.12 -7.30 -0.62
N PHE A 283 14.81 -6.93 0.63
CA PHE A 283 15.06 -5.58 1.13
C PHE A 283 16.56 -5.25 1.29
N GLY A 284 17.39 -6.23 1.60
CA GLY A 284 18.84 -6.08 1.73
C GLY A 284 19.54 -5.69 0.43
N ALA A 285 18.93 -6.01 -0.72
CA ALA A 285 19.43 -5.63 -2.04
C ALA A 285 19.10 -4.18 -2.43
N ILE A 286 18.19 -3.52 -1.71
CA ILE A 286 17.70 -2.19 -2.06
C ILE A 286 18.74 -1.12 -1.74
N PRO A 287 19.11 -0.27 -2.73
CA PRO A 287 20.02 0.85 -2.49
C PRO A 287 19.50 1.76 -1.39
N ARG A 288 20.38 2.09 -0.44
CA ARG A 288 20.08 3.04 0.61
C ARG A 288 20.37 4.46 0.11
N PRO A 289 19.39 5.38 0.11
CA PRO A 289 19.63 6.75 -0.29
C PRO A 289 20.66 7.44 0.60
N PRO A 290 21.50 8.34 0.04
CA PRO A 290 22.47 9.10 0.81
C PRO A 290 21.83 9.84 1.99
N GLY A 291 22.34 9.61 3.20
CA GLY A 291 21.86 10.28 4.42
C GLY A 291 20.55 9.73 5.01
N ALA A 292 19.91 8.74 4.38
CA ALA A 292 18.58 8.26 4.80
C ALA A 292 18.53 7.76 6.26
N THR A 293 19.59 7.12 6.75
CA THR A 293 19.69 6.67 8.15
C THR A 293 19.79 7.80 9.17
N GLY A 294 20.21 8.99 8.75
CA GLY A 294 20.35 10.17 9.60
C GLY A 294 19.07 10.99 9.74
N ILE A 295 18.03 10.68 8.94
CA ILE A 295 16.75 11.37 9.01
C ILE A 295 16.09 11.09 10.35
N LYS A 296 15.81 12.15 11.09
CA LYS A 296 15.14 12.17 12.39
C LYS A 296 14.24 13.38 12.46
N LEU A 297 13.25 13.33 13.36
CA LEU A 297 12.49 14.54 13.66
C LEU A 297 13.39 15.58 14.31
N PRO A 298 13.23 16.86 13.96
CA PRO A 298 13.85 17.95 14.71
C PRO A 298 13.41 17.88 16.18
N GLU A 299 14.31 18.11 17.12
CA GLU A 299 13.92 18.30 18.51
C GLU A 299 12.99 19.52 18.57
N THR A 300 11.80 19.33 19.16
CA THR A 300 10.85 20.43 19.38
C THR A 300 11.57 21.53 20.15
N ARG A 301 11.73 22.71 19.55
CA ARG A 301 12.15 23.91 20.29
C ARG A 301 11.09 24.15 21.37
N LYS A 302 11.48 23.91 22.62
CA LYS A 302 10.71 24.30 23.80
C LYS A 302 10.66 25.80 23.93
#